data_AF-A0A455UF21-F1
#
_entry.id   AF-A0A455UF21-F1
#
_cell.length_a   1.000
_cell.length_b   1.000
_cell.length_c   1.000
_cell.angle_alpha   90.00
_cell.angle_beta   90.00
_cell.angle_gamma   90.00
#
_symmetry.space_group_name_H-M   'P 1'
#
loop_
_entity.id
_entity.type
_entity.pdbx_description
1 polymer ?
#
loop_
_entity_poly.entity_id
_entity_poly.type
_entity_poly.pdbx_seq_one_letter_code
_entity_poly.pdbx_strand_id
1 'polypeptide(L)'
;MLGTRVITQEGKLLRFGGEVMKNVAGYDLSRMMAGAQGTLGVLTDISFKVLPIPNATHSLRLSLNLSDALNKLAELGRQPLPITAAAWYNGELFLRLEGGKVLSVRPRLD
;
A
#
# COMPACT_ATOMS: atom_id res chain seq x y z
N MET A 1 -2.10 8.88 -3.57
CA MET A 1 -3.16 9.87 -3.83
C MET A 1 -3.02 10.35 -5.27
N LEU A 2 -4.12 10.49 -6.01
CA LEU A 2 -4.10 10.94 -7.42
C LEU A 2 -4.45 12.42 -7.57
N GLY A 3 -5.33 12.92 -6.72
CA GLY A 3 -5.77 14.31 -6.71
C GLY A 3 -6.45 14.67 -5.39
N THR A 4 -6.55 15.97 -5.13
CA THR A 4 -7.13 16.54 -3.92
C THR A 4 -7.87 17.84 -4.21
N ARG A 5 -8.86 18.15 -3.36
CA ARG A 5 -9.41 19.50 -3.21
C ARG A 5 -9.14 20.02 -1.81
N VAL A 6 -8.73 21.28 -1.72
CA VAL A 6 -8.25 21.89 -0.48
C VAL A 6 -8.87 23.27 -0.32
N ILE A 7 -9.37 23.58 0.88
CA ILE A 7 -9.70 24.95 1.28
C ILE A 7 -8.47 25.55 1.98
N THR A 8 -7.95 26.66 1.45
CA THR A 8 -6.81 27.38 2.05
C THR A 8 -7.23 28.26 3.22
N GLN A 9 -6.26 28.87 3.90
CA GLN A 9 -6.52 29.83 4.98
C GLN A 9 -7.33 31.05 4.51
N GLU A 10 -7.20 31.44 3.24
CA GLU A 10 -7.97 32.52 2.63
C GLU A 10 -9.40 32.09 2.21
N GLY A 11 -9.83 30.88 2.57
CA GLY A 11 -11.14 30.34 2.22
C GLY A 11 -11.28 29.95 0.74
N LYS A 12 -10.17 29.83 0.00
CA LYS A 12 -10.20 29.48 -1.43
C LYS A 12 -10.19 27.97 -1.63
N LEU A 13 -11.09 27.48 -2.47
CA LEU A 13 -11.08 26.08 -2.91
C LEU A 13 -10.09 25.90 -4.07
N LEU A 14 -9.04 25.12 -3.83
CA LEU A 14 -8.02 24.75 -4.82
C LEU A 14 -8.14 23.27 -5.19
N ARG A 15 -7.75 22.94 -6.43
CA ARG A 15 -7.71 21.56 -6.95
C ARG A 15 -6.31 21.22 -7.41
N PHE A 16 -5.78 20.08 -6.95
CA PHE A 16 -4.47 19.57 -7.34
C PHE A 16 -4.60 18.13 -7.86
N GLY A 17 -3.78 17.79 -8.86
CA GLY A 17 -3.82 16.48 -9.50
C GLY A 17 -5.14 16.20 -10.24
N GLY A 18 -5.47 14.92 -10.39
CA GLY A 18 -6.65 14.48 -11.13
C GLY A 18 -7.00 13.02 -10.83
N GLU A 19 -7.84 12.41 -11.66
CA GLU A 19 -8.23 11.00 -11.52
C GLU A 19 -7.35 10.06 -12.36
N VAL A 20 -6.34 10.61 -13.03
CA VAL A 20 -5.43 9.87 -13.90
C VAL A 20 -4.09 9.63 -13.22
N MET A 21 -3.45 8.51 -13.56
CA MET A 21 -2.14 8.14 -13.02
C MET A 21 -1.01 9.05 -13.50
N LYS A 22 -1.12 9.57 -14.72
CA LYS A 22 -0.06 10.36 -15.35
C LYS A 22 -0.36 11.84 -15.16
N ASN A 23 0.27 12.43 -14.15
CA ASN A 23 0.31 13.87 -13.90
C ASN A 23 1.75 14.34 -14.16
N VAL A 24 2.02 15.05 -15.27
CA VAL A 24 3.40 15.34 -15.73
C VAL A 24 3.79 16.82 -15.61
N ALA A 25 2.89 17.68 -15.13
CA ALA A 25 3.16 19.11 -15.06
C ALA A 25 3.15 19.60 -13.61
N GLY A 26 4.20 20.34 -13.24
CA GLY A 26 4.32 21.05 -11.97
C GLY A 26 4.64 20.17 -10.76
N TYR A 27 4.52 20.77 -9.58
CA TYR A 27 4.72 20.08 -8.30
C TYR A 27 3.54 19.18 -7.98
N ASP A 28 3.80 18.01 -7.39
CA ASP A 28 2.76 17.10 -6.90
C ASP A 28 2.20 17.60 -5.56
N LEU A 29 1.47 18.72 -5.62
CA LEU A 29 0.82 19.33 -4.46
C LEU A 29 -0.25 18.42 -3.88
N SER A 30 -0.80 17.48 -4.65
CA SER A 30 -1.66 16.45 -4.10
C SER A 30 -0.87 15.62 -3.09
N ARG A 31 0.26 14.99 -3.47
CA ARG A 31 1.07 14.20 -2.53
C ARG A 31 1.67 15.02 -1.39
N MET A 32 1.95 16.31 -1.59
CA MET A 32 2.42 17.20 -0.52
C MET A 32 1.41 17.33 0.64
N MET A 33 0.11 17.21 0.38
CA MET A 33 -0.90 17.23 1.45
C MET A 33 -0.80 16.00 2.37
N ALA A 34 -0.22 14.89 1.90
CA ALA A 34 -0.04 13.69 2.72
C ALA A 34 1.00 13.96 3.82
N GLY A 35 0.60 13.79 5.08
CA GLY A 35 1.45 14.12 6.23
C GLY A 35 1.47 15.60 6.62
N ALA A 36 0.73 16.47 5.93
CA ALA A 36 0.66 17.90 6.27
C ALA A 36 -0.06 18.20 7.59
N GLN A 37 -0.80 17.23 8.14
CA GLN A 37 -1.51 17.36 9.43
C GLN A 37 -2.37 18.63 9.54
N GLY A 38 -3.01 19.05 8.44
CA GLY A 38 -3.89 20.22 8.40
C GLY A 38 -3.19 21.58 8.29
N THR A 39 -1.85 21.62 8.27
CA THR A 39 -1.08 22.88 8.22
C THR A 39 -1.15 23.61 6.87
N LEU A 40 -1.50 22.90 5.80
CA LEU A 40 -1.57 23.43 4.43
C LEU A 40 -3.00 23.72 3.96
N GLY A 41 -3.98 23.61 4.84
CA GLY A 41 -5.40 23.77 4.54
C GLY A 41 -6.22 22.51 4.83
N VAL A 42 -7.53 22.61 4.60
CA VAL A 42 -8.51 21.56 4.88
C VAL A 42 -8.77 20.76 3.61
N LEU A 43 -8.52 19.44 3.65
CA LEU A 43 -8.89 18.53 2.57
C LEU A 43 -10.40 18.34 2.53
N THR A 44 -11.03 18.61 1.38
CA THR A 44 -12.47 18.38 1.18
C THR A 44 -12.76 17.12 0.36
N ASP A 45 -11.87 16.80 -0.58
CA ASP A 45 -12.03 15.66 -1.48
C ASP A 45 -10.66 15.04 -1.77
N ILE A 46 -10.64 13.71 -1.89
CA ILE A 46 -9.42 12.97 -2.22
C ILE A 46 -9.75 11.89 -3.25
N SER A 47 -8.96 11.86 -4.34
CA SER A 47 -9.04 10.82 -5.35
C SER A 47 -7.96 9.76 -5.11
N PHE A 48 -8.38 8.50 -4.96
CA PHE A 48 -7.49 7.35 -4.83
C PHE A 48 -7.65 6.39 -6.02
N LYS A 49 -6.54 5.76 -6.41
CA LYS A 49 -6.59 4.58 -7.26
C LYS A 49 -7.02 3.40 -6.41
N VAL A 50 -8.06 2.69 -6.85
CA VAL A 50 -8.49 1.43 -6.25
C VAL A 50 -7.97 0.24 -7.05
N LEU A 51 -7.85 -0.91 -6.40
CA LEU A 51 -7.50 -2.18 -7.02
C LEU A 51 -8.73 -3.10 -7.00
N PRO A 52 -8.89 -4.02 -7.97
CA PRO A 52 -9.90 -5.06 -7.90
C PRO A 52 -9.74 -5.93 -6.65
N ILE A 53 -10.86 -6.51 -6.20
CA ILE A 53 -10.83 -7.53 -5.14
C ILE A 53 -10.02 -8.73 -5.64
N PRO A 54 -9.07 -9.27 -4.85
CA PRO A 54 -8.29 -10.42 -5.28
C PRO A 54 -9.17 -11.67 -5.43
N ASN A 55 -8.87 -12.49 -6.44
CA ASN A 55 -9.64 -13.72 -6.73
C ASN A 55 -9.43 -14.81 -5.67
N ALA A 56 -8.29 -14.80 -4.99
CA ALA A 56 -7.95 -15.71 -3.91
C ALA A 56 -7.03 -15.03 -2.90
N THR A 57 -7.20 -15.38 -1.63
CA THR A 57 -6.38 -14.91 -0.49
C THR A 57 -5.95 -16.11 0.34
N HIS A 58 -4.66 -16.19 0.66
CA HIS A 58 -4.11 -17.18 1.58
C HIS A 58 -3.25 -16.50 2.65
N SER A 59 -3.30 -17.03 3.87
CA SER A 59 -2.47 -16.59 4.98
C SER A 59 -1.57 -17.71 5.45
N LEU A 60 -0.32 -17.36 5.75
CA LEU A 60 0.69 -18.25 6.31
C LEU A 60 1.17 -17.71 7.63
N ARG A 61 1.52 -18.63 8.53
CA ARG A 61 2.08 -18.34 9.84
C ARG A 61 3.29 -19.24 10.03
N LEU A 62 4.44 -18.64 10.32
CA LEU A 62 5.70 -19.34 10.52
C LEU A 62 6.24 -18.97 11.90
N SER A 63 6.55 -19.95 12.73
CA SER A 63 7.19 -19.73 14.03
C SER A 63 8.67 -19.44 13.83
N LEU A 64 9.03 -18.16 13.75
CA LEU A 64 10.37 -17.67 13.47
C LEU A 64 10.67 -16.50 14.40
N ASN A 65 11.87 -16.47 14.98
CA ASN A 65 12.33 -15.26 15.66
C ASN A 65 12.47 -14.10 14.65
N LEU A 66 12.64 -12.87 15.15
CA LEU A 66 12.67 -11.69 14.30
C LEU A 66 13.76 -11.76 13.21
N SER A 67 14.97 -12.22 13.58
CA SER A 67 16.09 -12.33 12.64
C SER A 67 15.81 -13.31 11.51
N ASP A 68 15.29 -14.50 11.84
CA ASP A 68 14.94 -15.52 10.86
C ASP A 68 13.76 -15.08 9.99
N ALA A 69 12.78 -14.38 10.57
CA ALA A 69 11.65 -13.83 9.84
C ALA A 69 12.07 -12.78 8.80
N LEU A 70 13.01 -11.90 9.15
CA LEU A 70 13.58 -10.92 8.21
C LEU A 70 14.34 -11.60 7.08
N ASN A 71 15.17 -12.59 7.40
CA ASN A 71 15.89 -13.38 6.39
C ASN A 71 14.92 -14.10 5.45
N LYS A 72 13.87 -14.72 6.01
CA LYS A 72 12.83 -15.40 5.24
C LYS A 72 12.07 -14.43 4.35
N LEU A 73 11.70 -13.25 4.84
CA LEU A 73 11.06 -12.21 4.03
C LEU A 73 11.94 -11.73 2.88
N ALA A 74 13.24 -11.53 3.11
CA ALA A 74 14.19 -11.16 2.06
C ALA A 74 14.40 -12.27 1.02
N GLU A 75 14.36 -13.54 1.43
CA GLU A 75 14.37 -14.70 0.54
C GLU A 75 13.11 -14.73 -0.33
N LEU A 76 11.94 -14.63 0.28
CA LEU A 76 10.65 -14.68 -0.39
C LEU A 76 10.43 -13.48 -1.33
N GLY A 77 10.89 -12.29 -0.96
CA GLY A 77 10.78 -11.07 -1.76
C GLY A 77 11.59 -11.09 -3.07
N ARG A 78 12.53 -12.02 -3.22
CA ARG A 78 13.27 -12.26 -4.47
C ARG A 78 12.50 -13.17 -5.45
N GLN A 79 11.41 -13.78 -5.00
CA GLN A 79 10.58 -14.64 -5.82
C GLN A 79 9.35 -13.85 -6.31
N PRO A 80 8.73 -14.21 -7.44
CA PRO A 80 7.51 -13.58 -7.94
C PRO A 80 6.27 -14.05 -7.14
N LEU A 81 6.38 -14.05 -5.81
CA LEU A 81 5.29 -14.40 -4.92
C LEU A 81 4.37 -13.19 -4.73
N PRO A 82 3.05 -13.41 -4.72
CA PRO A 82 2.06 -12.34 -4.61
C PRO A 82 1.86 -11.93 -3.14
N ILE A 83 2.95 -11.60 -2.43
CA ILE A 83 2.89 -11.17 -1.04
C ILE A 83 2.29 -9.77 -0.99
N THR A 84 1.11 -9.64 -0.36
CA THR A 84 0.41 -8.35 -0.21
C THR A 84 0.45 -7.81 1.22
N ALA A 85 0.81 -8.63 2.20
CA ALA A 85 1.13 -8.18 3.55
C ALA A 85 2.12 -9.11 4.24
N ALA A 86 2.89 -8.54 5.16
CA ALA A 86 3.75 -9.26 6.07
C ALA A 86 3.77 -8.56 7.43
N ALA A 87 3.75 -9.33 8.52
CA ALA A 87 3.86 -8.80 9.87
C ALA A 87 4.62 -9.81 10.74
N TRP A 88 5.52 -9.33 11.58
CA TRP A 88 6.13 -10.15 12.62
C TRP A 88 5.57 -9.74 13.98
N TYR A 89 5.14 -10.71 14.77
CA TYR A 89 4.60 -10.47 16.11
C TYR A 89 4.78 -11.70 16.98
N ASN A 90 5.28 -11.51 18.22
CA ASN A 90 5.42 -12.55 19.24
C ASN A 90 6.08 -13.87 18.76
N GLY A 91 7.20 -13.78 18.04
CA GLY A 91 7.93 -14.97 17.58
C GLY A 91 7.33 -15.63 16.34
N GLU A 92 6.45 -14.92 15.64
CA GLU A 92 5.75 -15.45 14.48
C GLU A 92 5.73 -14.46 13.32
N LEU A 93 5.99 -14.98 12.13
CA LEU A 93 5.85 -14.26 10.88
C LEU A 93 4.50 -14.63 10.24
N PHE A 94 3.68 -13.61 10.02
CA PHE A 94 2.42 -13.68 9.30
C PHE A 94 2.63 -13.14 7.88
N LEU A 95 2.19 -13.89 6.88
CA LEU A 95 2.23 -13.48 5.47
C LEU A 95 0.83 -13.60 4.87
N ARG A 96 0.47 -12.64 4.01
CA ARG A 96 -0.73 -12.69 3.17
C ARG A 96 -0.33 -12.73 1.71
N LEU A 97 -0.90 -13.68 0.99
CA LEU A 97 -0.73 -13.87 -0.44
C LEU A 97 -2.07 -13.69 -1.15
N GLU A 98 -2.15 -12.81 -2.13
CA GLU A 98 -3.40 -12.47 -2.82
C GLU A 98 -3.20 -12.41 -4.34
N GLY A 99 -4.01 -13.14 -5.12
CA GLY A 99 -3.82 -13.24 -6.57
C GLY A 99 -4.81 -14.13 -7.31
N GLY A 100 -4.52 -14.42 -8.59
CA GLY A 100 -5.36 -15.25 -9.46
C GLY A 100 -5.27 -16.76 -9.20
N LYS A 101 -6.20 -17.53 -9.80
CA LYS A 101 -6.38 -19.00 -9.68
C LYS A 101 -5.12 -19.88 -9.89
N VAL A 102 -4.03 -19.33 -10.42
CA VAL A 102 -2.79 -20.06 -10.72
C VAL A 102 -1.97 -20.37 -9.45
N LEU A 103 -2.37 -19.87 -8.28
CA LEU A 103 -1.67 -20.15 -7.02
C LEU A 103 -2.26 -21.38 -6.33
N SER A 104 -2.23 -22.52 -7.04
CA SER A 104 -2.19 -23.87 -6.44
C SER A 104 -0.79 -24.18 -5.89
N VAL A 105 0.02 -23.16 -5.62
CA VAL A 105 1.24 -23.29 -4.86
C VAL A 105 0.78 -23.41 -3.40
N ARG A 106 0.54 -24.65 -2.94
CA ARG A 106 0.91 -25.00 -1.56
C ARG A 106 2.41 -24.74 -1.52
N PRO A 107 2.86 -23.59 -0.99
CA PRO A 107 4.28 -23.34 -0.99
C PRO A 107 4.81 -24.34 0.04
N ARG A 108 5.77 -25.19 -0.37
CA ARG A 108 6.56 -26.00 0.55
C ARG A 108 7.24 -25.01 1.49
N LEU A 109 6.58 -24.71 2.60
CA LEU A 109 6.97 -23.79 3.67
C LEU A 109 6.90 -24.53 5.00
N ASP A 110 7.13 -25.82 4.93
CA ASP A 110 7.72 -26.66 5.97
C ASP A 110 9.15 -26.19 6.29
#